data_AF-A0A398CBR8-F1
#
_entry.id   AF-A0A398CBR8-F1
#
_cell.length_a   1.000
_cell.length_b   1.000
_cell.length_c   1.000
_cell.angle_alpha   90.00
_cell.angle_beta   90.00
_cell.angle_gamma   90.00
#
_symmetry.space_group_name_H-M   'P 1'
#
loop_
_entity.id
_entity.type
_entity.pdbx_description
1 polymer ?
#
loop_
_entity_poly.entity_id
_entity_poly.type
_entity_poly.pdbx_seq_one_letter_code
_entity_poly.pdbx_strand_id
1 'polypeptide(L)'
;MSDPNMLVLNTRMIQNQALENGKKATTDYRDLTMRYKLLFGMLKQLIEIPVAKKILDFHKIHFQYLLIVVTAVENMKPFDDAIEQIQRNLDEYVRQTGLVLAAVRDIPQDPWEGMNKMGLIVLAPALKESPELARTYNDTLDAYEKLTQEALNAATLCADQGRAIEADTRLKAVEILAKLDALKAQGAIDVVLIEAARKKVQFIQLDTMTRIQTTRGNAEDGVKRLQPMVLKAAQAQRID
;
A
#
# COMPACT_ATOMS: atom_id res chain seq x y z
N MET A 1 -53.46 20.52 13.47
CA MET A 1 -52.45 19.81 14.29
C MET A 1 -51.78 18.79 13.38
N SER A 2 -50.51 19.00 13.04
CA SER A 2 -49.75 18.08 12.18
C SER A 2 -49.34 16.84 12.98
N ASP A 3 -49.58 15.66 12.39
CA ASP A 3 -49.30 14.36 13.01
C ASP A 3 -47.78 14.23 13.33
N PRO A 4 -47.40 13.99 14.59
CA PRO A 4 -46.00 13.82 15.00
C PRO A 4 -45.27 12.74 14.19
N ASN A 5 -45.98 11.72 13.70
CA ASN A 5 -45.39 10.65 12.90
C ASN A 5 -45.00 11.10 11.49
N MET A 6 -45.72 12.08 10.91
CA MET A 6 -45.38 12.68 9.61
C MET A 6 -44.11 13.54 9.69
N LEU A 7 -43.84 14.16 10.84
CA LEU A 7 -42.63 14.93 11.06
C LEU A 7 -41.39 14.02 11.15
N VAL A 8 -41.51 12.88 11.82
CA VAL A 8 -40.43 11.89 11.95
C VAL A 8 -40.13 11.20 10.61
N LEU A 9 -41.17 10.86 9.83
CA LEU A 9 -41.03 10.26 8.50
C LEU A 9 -40.38 11.23 7.50
N ASN A 10 -40.79 12.50 7.48
CA ASN A 10 -40.15 13.52 6.65
C ASN A 10 -38.69 13.76 7.05
N THR A 11 -38.39 13.75 8.35
CA THR A 11 -37.02 13.95 8.84
C THR A 11 -36.10 12.80 8.39
N ARG A 12 -36.53 11.55 8.48
CA ARG A 12 -35.75 10.39 8.01
C ARG A 12 -35.57 10.37 6.50
N MET A 13 -36.59 10.75 5.74
CA MET A 13 -36.51 10.82 4.27
C MET A 13 -35.51 11.89 3.81
N ILE A 14 -35.54 13.07 4.42
CA ILE A 14 -34.59 14.17 4.16
C ILE A 14 -33.17 13.75 4.55
N GLN A 15 -33.01 13.03 5.67
CA GLN A 15 -31.72 12.55 6.15
C GLN A 15 -31.09 11.50 5.21
N ASN A 16 -31.91 10.59 4.68
CA ASN A 16 -31.45 9.58 3.70
C ASN A 16 -31.09 10.22 2.35
N GLN A 17 -31.87 11.19 1.89
CA GLN A 17 -31.54 11.96 0.67
C GLN A 17 -30.26 12.79 0.86
N ALA A 18 -30.03 13.36 2.03
CA ALA A 18 -28.80 14.08 2.35
C ALA A 18 -27.56 13.15 2.36
N LEU A 19 -27.71 11.93 2.88
CA LEU A 19 -26.66 10.90 2.88
C LEU A 19 -26.35 10.39 1.46
N GLU A 20 -27.37 10.18 0.62
CA GLU A 20 -27.17 9.80 -0.78
C GLU A 20 -26.54 10.93 -1.61
N ASN A 21 -26.94 12.18 -1.37
CA ASN A 21 -26.36 13.34 -2.04
C ASN A 21 -24.94 13.65 -1.56
N GLY A 22 -24.60 13.30 -0.30
CA GLY A 22 -23.24 13.40 0.24
C GLY A 22 -22.26 12.41 -0.40
N LYS A 23 -22.73 11.23 -0.79
CA LYS A 23 -21.91 10.23 -1.51
C LYS A 23 -21.55 10.63 -2.95
N LYS A 24 -22.29 11.57 -3.54
CA LYS A 24 -22.09 12.05 -4.93
C LYS A 24 -21.36 13.39 -5.04
N ALA A 25 -21.05 14.03 -3.90
CA ALA A 25 -20.41 15.34 -3.88
C ALA A 25 -18.88 15.19 -4.02
N THR A 26 -18.38 15.05 -5.25
CA THR A 26 -17.04 15.55 -5.59
C THR A 26 -17.06 17.06 -5.39
N THR A 27 -16.35 17.54 -4.38
CA THR A 27 -16.51 18.86 -3.78
C THR A 27 -16.03 19.98 -4.72
N ASP A 28 -16.90 20.46 -5.59
CA ASP A 28 -16.72 21.75 -6.26
C ASP A 28 -16.97 22.85 -5.22
N TYR A 29 -15.98 23.73 -5.00
CA TYR A 29 -16.04 24.87 -4.10
C TYR A 29 -17.27 25.76 -4.36
N ARG A 30 -17.72 25.81 -5.62
CA ARG A 30 -18.94 26.51 -6.04
C ARG A 30 -20.21 25.85 -5.51
N ASP A 31 -20.24 24.51 -5.46
CA ASP A 31 -21.36 23.72 -4.95
C ASP A 31 -21.46 23.85 -3.42
N LEU A 32 -20.32 23.85 -2.71
CA LEU A 32 -20.29 24.05 -1.26
C LEU A 32 -20.78 25.46 -0.87
N THR A 33 -20.37 26.47 -1.63
CA THR A 33 -20.82 27.86 -1.45
C THR A 33 -22.31 28.02 -1.79
N MET A 34 -22.81 27.33 -2.81
CA MET A 34 -24.24 27.31 -3.16
C MET A 34 -25.08 26.61 -2.10
N ARG A 35 -24.65 25.44 -1.62
CA ARG A 35 -25.33 24.70 -0.53
C ARG A 35 -25.33 25.52 0.76
N TYR A 36 -24.24 26.22 1.05
CA TYR A 36 -24.19 27.16 2.17
C TYR A 36 -25.19 28.30 1.99
N LYS A 37 -25.26 28.94 0.81
CA LYS A 37 -26.24 30.00 0.52
C LYS A 37 -27.69 29.49 0.60
N LEU A 38 -27.96 28.27 0.14
CA LEU A 38 -29.27 27.64 0.19
C LEU A 38 -29.69 27.36 1.65
N LEU A 39 -28.81 26.72 2.43
CA LEU A 39 -29.01 26.50 3.87
C LEU A 39 -29.21 27.83 4.59
N PHE A 40 -28.37 28.82 4.33
CA PHE A 40 -28.48 30.15 4.94
C PHE A 40 -29.77 30.88 4.54
N GLY A 41 -30.25 30.70 3.30
CA GLY A 41 -31.53 31.24 2.81
C GLY A 41 -32.74 30.60 3.49
N MET A 42 -32.74 29.27 3.64
CA MET A 42 -33.77 28.53 4.38
C MET A 42 -33.76 28.90 5.87
N LEU A 43 -32.57 29.05 6.45
CA LEU A 43 -32.40 29.53 7.82
C LEU A 43 -32.95 30.96 7.98
N LYS A 44 -32.73 31.86 7.00
CA LYS A 44 -33.25 33.23 7.03
C LYS A 44 -34.78 33.29 7.07
N GLN A 45 -35.47 32.37 6.40
CA GLN A 45 -36.94 32.24 6.46
C GLN A 45 -37.42 31.75 7.84
N LEU A 46 -36.62 30.91 8.52
CA LEU A 46 -36.92 30.46 9.88
C LEU A 46 -36.65 31.55 10.94
N ILE A 47 -35.70 32.46 10.72
CA ILE A 47 -35.33 33.57 11.63
C ILE A 47 -36.48 34.57 11.89
N GLU A 48 -37.49 34.64 11.03
CA GLU A 48 -38.69 35.46 11.26
C GLU A 48 -39.52 34.99 12.47
N ILE A 49 -39.29 33.75 12.93
CA ILE A 49 -39.84 33.25 14.19
C ILE A 49 -38.85 33.59 15.33
N PRO A 50 -39.23 34.37 16.36
CA PRO A 50 -38.32 34.84 17.41
C PRO A 50 -37.53 33.74 18.14
N VAL A 51 -38.12 32.55 18.27
CA VAL A 51 -37.50 31.37 18.88
C VAL A 51 -36.47 30.72 17.95
N ALA A 52 -36.78 30.64 16.65
CA ALA A 52 -35.88 30.06 15.66
C ALA A 52 -34.64 30.95 15.42
N LYS A 53 -34.76 32.28 15.53
CA LYS A 53 -33.59 33.18 15.56
C LYS A 53 -32.63 32.85 16.71
N LYS A 54 -33.14 32.65 17.92
CA LYS A 54 -32.31 32.26 19.09
C LYS A 54 -31.67 30.88 18.91
N ILE A 55 -32.40 29.92 18.35
CA ILE A 55 -31.87 28.58 18.01
C ILE A 55 -30.78 28.70 16.94
N LEU A 56 -30.94 29.57 15.96
CA LEU A 56 -29.95 29.81 14.90
C LEU A 56 -28.69 30.51 15.39
N ASP A 57 -28.84 31.51 16.24
CA ASP A 57 -27.70 32.17 16.89
C ASP A 57 -26.91 31.18 17.76
N PHE A 58 -27.60 30.26 18.44
CA PHE A 58 -26.95 29.15 19.16
C PHE A 58 -26.19 28.20 18.22
N HIS A 59 -26.76 27.83 17.07
CA HIS A 59 -26.11 26.92 16.12
C HIS A 59 -25.05 27.59 15.23
N LYS A 60 -25.04 28.92 15.13
CA LYS A 60 -24.06 29.68 14.34
C LYS A 60 -22.62 29.36 14.77
N ILE A 61 -22.37 29.28 16.08
CA ILE A 61 -21.05 28.94 16.62
C ILE A 61 -20.67 27.49 16.24
N HIS A 62 -21.62 26.56 16.30
CA HIS A 62 -21.41 25.17 15.89
C HIS A 62 -21.10 25.05 14.38
N PHE A 63 -21.82 25.79 13.53
CA PHE A 63 -21.54 25.81 12.08
C PHE A 63 -20.18 26.42 11.76
N GLN A 64 -19.78 27.49 12.47
CA GLN A 64 -18.46 28.08 12.33
C GLN A 64 -17.36 27.10 12.74
N TYR A 65 -17.53 26.42 13.87
CA TYR A 65 -16.59 25.37 14.30
C TYR A 65 -16.50 24.23 13.27
N LEU A 66 -17.64 23.75 12.77
CA LEU A 66 -17.68 22.67 11.79
C LEU A 66 -17.04 23.07 10.46
N LEU A 67 -17.19 24.31 10.02
CA LEU A 67 -16.53 24.85 8.84
C LEU A 67 -15.00 24.90 9.02
N ILE A 68 -14.51 25.29 10.20
CA ILE A 68 -13.07 25.29 10.54
C ILE A 68 -12.53 23.86 10.46
N VAL A 69 -13.23 22.89 11.06
CA VAL A 69 -12.84 21.47 11.01
C VAL A 69 -12.79 20.96 9.57
N VAL A 70 -13.84 21.20 8.77
CA VAL A 70 -13.90 20.73 7.38
C VAL A 70 -12.77 21.33 6.54
N THR A 71 -12.52 22.63 6.70
CA THR A 71 -11.43 23.31 5.96
C THR A 71 -10.06 22.74 6.35
N ALA A 72 -9.84 22.49 7.63
CA ALA A 72 -8.60 21.88 8.13
C ALA A 72 -8.40 20.47 7.55
N VAL A 73 -9.45 19.65 7.50
CA VAL A 73 -9.40 18.30 6.92
C VAL A 73 -9.12 18.34 5.42
N GLU A 74 -9.79 19.21 4.66
CA GLU A 74 -9.57 19.33 3.21
C GLU A 74 -8.13 19.77 2.88
N ASN A 75 -7.55 20.68 3.68
CA ASN A 75 -6.16 21.11 3.51
C ASN A 75 -5.15 19.97 3.76
N MET A 76 -5.52 18.98 4.58
CA MET A 76 -4.66 17.85 4.94
C MET A 76 -4.79 16.66 4.00
N LYS A 77 -5.88 16.57 3.23
CA LYS A 77 -6.16 15.46 2.32
C LYS A 77 -5.02 15.12 1.34
N PRO A 78 -4.33 16.08 0.69
CA PRO A 78 -3.22 15.74 -0.20
C PRO A 78 -2.05 15.03 0.51
N PHE A 79 -1.86 15.31 1.80
CA PHE A 79 -0.83 14.66 2.61
C PHE A 79 -1.25 13.25 3.01
N ASP A 80 -2.51 13.08 3.43
CA ASP A 80 -3.06 11.75 3.74
C ASP A 80 -3.03 10.85 2.50
N ASP A 81 -3.43 11.34 1.33
CA ASP A 81 -3.38 10.58 0.07
C ASP A 81 -1.94 10.17 -0.29
N ALA A 82 -0.97 11.08 -0.13
CA ALA A 82 0.44 10.79 -0.42
C ALA A 82 1.03 9.76 0.57
N ILE A 83 0.72 9.89 1.86
CA ILE A 83 1.12 8.94 2.91
C ILE A 83 0.54 7.56 2.61
N GLU A 84 -0.75 7.49 2.24
CA GLU A 84 -1.42 6.23 1.93
C GLU A 84 -0.83 5.56 0.69
N GLN A 85 -0.50 6.33 -0.36
CA GLN A 85 0.17 5.79 -1.55
C GLN A 85 1.54 5.19 -1.22
N ILE A 86 2.33 5.86 -0.36
CA ILE A 86 3.61 5.33 0.10
C ILE A 86 3.39 4.02 0.86
N GLN A 87 2.44 3.99 1.81
CA GLN A 87 2.13 2.78 2.58
C GLN A 87 1.72 1.60 1.68
N ARG A 88 0.83 1.84 0.72
CA ARG A 88 0.41 0.81 -0.25
C ARG A 88 1.59 0.28 -1.06
N ASN A 89 2.52 1.15 -1.47
CA ASN A 89 3.72 0.75 -2.21
C ASN A 89 4.65 -0.12 -1.35
N LEU A 90 4.86 0.26 -0.09
CA LEU A 90 5.66 -0.52 0.87
C LEU A 90 5.03 -1.89 1.12
N ASP A 91 3.73 -1.94 1.39
CA ASP A 91 2.99 -3.18 1.66
C ASP A 91 3.00 -4.12 0.46
N GLU A 92 2.79 -3.59 -0.75
CA GLU A 92 2.80 -4.39 -1.96
C GLU A 92 4.19 -4.97 -2.26
N TYR A 93 5.26 -4.18 -2.08
CA TYR A 93 6.61 -4.69 -2.22
C TYR A 93 6.91 -5.81 -1.22
N VAL A 94 6.58 -5.62 0.07
CA VAL A 94 6.79 -6.65 1.10
C VAL A 94 6.03 -7.93 0.74
N ARG A 95 4.78 -7.79 0.31
CA ARG A 95 3.92 -8.92 -0.04
C ARG A 95 4.44 -9.67 -1.27
N GLN A 96 4.70 -8.98 -2.38
CA GLN A 96 5.15 -9.60 -3.62
C GLN A 96 6.53 -10.24 -3.48
N THR A 97 7.46 -9.53 -2.84
CA THR A 97 8.79 -10.08 -2.57
C THR A 97 8.69 -11.30 -1.65
N GLY A 98 7.82 -11.27 -0.64
CA GLY A 98 7.57 -12.42 0.22
C GLY A 98 7.13 -13.67 -0.55
N LEU A 99 6.24 -13.51 -1.54
CA LEU A 99 5.79 -14.61 -2.40
C LEU A 99 6.93 -15.14 -3.29
N VAL A 100 7.70 -14.25 -3.91
CA VAL A 100 8.86 -14.63 -4.73
C VAL A 100 9.89 -15.38 -3.88
N LEU A 101 10.21 -14.87 -2.69
CA LEU A 101 11.21 -15.49 -1.81
C LEU A 101 10.75 -16.82 -1.23
N ALA A 102 9.44 -17.02 -1.02
CA ALA A 102 8.89 -18.33 -0.69
C ALA A 102 9.14 -19.34 -1.83
N ALA A 103 8.78 -18.97 -3.07
CA ALA A 103 9.01 -19.82 -4.23
C ALA A 103 10.50 -20.09 -4.48
N VAL A 104 11.36 -19.08 -4.28
CA VAL A 104 12.81 -19.25 -4.32
C VAL A 104 13.24 -20.29 -3.31
N ARG A 105 12.78 -20.20 -2.05
CA ARG A 105 13.20 -21.10 -0.96
C ARG A 105 12.95 -22.56 -1.27
N ASP A 106 11.87 -22.86 -1.98
CA ASP A 106 11.44 -24.21 -2.35
C ASP A 106 12.30 -24.85 -3.47
N ILE A 107 13.18 -24.08 -4.12
CA ILE A 107 14.12 -24.65 -5.09
C ILE A 107 15.14 -25.53 -4.36
N PRO A 108 15.24 -26.83 -4.71
CA PRO A 108 16.14 -27.76 -4.05
C PRO A 108 17.60 -27.34 -4.27
N GLN A 109 18.49 -27.64 -3.30
CA GLN A 109 19.92 -27.29 -3.39
C GLN A 109 20.65 -28.07 -4.49
N ASP A 110 20.10 -29.23 -4.87
CA ASP A 110 20.60 -30.10 -5.91
C ASP A 110 19.40 -30.63 -6.72
N PRO A 111 19.47 -30.72 -8.06
CA PRO A 111 18.39 -31.31 -8.86
C PRO A 111 18.08 -32.76 -8.47
N TRP A 112 19.03 -33.43 -7.81
CA TRP A 112 18.94 -34.80 -7.34
C TRP A 112 18.84 -34.90 -5.83
N GLU A 113 18.40 -33.85 -5.14
CA GLU A 113 18.18 -33.84 -3.69
C GLU A 113 17.27 -35.00 -3.28
N GLY A 114 17.85 -36.04 -2.67
CA GLY A 114 17.18 -37.31 -2.33
C GLY A 114 17.85 -38.56 -2.91
N MET A 115 18.61 -38.43 -4.01
CA MET A 115 19.54 -39.47 -4.46
C MET A 115 20.87 -39.34 -3.72
N ASN A 116 21.26 -40.37 -2.97
CA ASN A 116 22.61 -40.42 -2.43
C ASN A 116 23.64 -40.46 -3.59
N LYS A 117 24.89 -40.04 -3.33
CA LYS A 117 25.96 -40.06 -4.36
C LYS A 117 26.14 -41.45 -4.99
N MET A 118 25.83 -42.52 -4.24
CA MET A 118 25.81 -43.89 -4.73
C MET A 118 24.73 -44.13 -5.80
N GLY A 119 23.55 -43.52 -5.71
CA GLY A 119 22.47 -43.65 -6.69
C GLY A 119 22.85 -43.08 -8.06
N LEU A 120 23.50 -41.91 -8.09
CA LEU A 120 24.04 -41.32 -9.33
C LEU A 120 25.19 -42.16 -9.92
N ILE A 121 26.07 -42.72 -9.07
CA ILE A 121 27.16 -43.62 -9.51
C ILE A 121 26.59 -44.94 -10.08
N VAL A 122 25.53 -45.48 -9.48
CA VAL A 122 24.86 -46.70 -9.95
C VAL A 122 24.03 -46.44 -11.21
N LEU A 123 23.51 -45.22 -11.41
CA LEU A 123 22.83 -44.81 -12.64
C LEU A 123 23.80 -44.53 -13.79
N ALA A 124 25.06 -44.21 -13.53
CA ALA A 124 26.02 -43.83 -14.58
C ALA A 124 26.23 -44.90 -15.68
N PRO A 125 26.30 -46.22 -15.39
CA PRO A 125 26.30 -47.25 -16.42
C PRO A 125 24.99 -47.29 -17.23
N ALA A 126 23.84 -47.22 -16.56
CA ALA A 126 22.52 -47.25 -17.21
C ALA A 126 22.26 -46.03 -18.10
N LEU A 127 22.80 -44.86 -17.72
CA LEU A 127 22.76 -43.63 -18.52
C LEU A 127 23.59 -43.76 -19.81
N LYS A 128 24.68 -44.52 -19.81
CA LYS A 128 25.49 -44.78 -21.01
C LYS A 128 24.87 -45.81 -21.96
N GLU A 129 24.08 -46.74 -21.42
CA GLU A 129 23.48 -47.83 -22.19
C GLU A 129 22.08 -47.45 -22.74
N SER A 130 21.43 -46.43 -22.18
CA SER A 130 20.10 -45.98 -22.58
C SER A 130 20.08 -44.51 -23.00
N PRO A 131 19.93 -44.23 -24.32
CA PRO A 131 19.78 -42.86 -24.82
C PRO A 131 18.59 -42.10 -24.24
N GLU A 132 17.50 -42.81 -23.90
CA GLU A 132 16.30 -42.20 -23.32
C GLU A 132 16.54 -41.71 -21.88
N LEU A 133 17.31 -42.48 -21.09
CA LEU A 133 17.70 -42.08 -19.74
C LEU A 133 18.71 -40.93 -19.77
N ALA A 134 19.69 -40.96 -20.68
CA ALA A 134 20.64 -39.87 -20.88
C ALA A 134 19.92 -38.55 -21.24
N ARG A 135 18.95 -38.62 -22.16
CA ARG A 135 18.12 -37.47 -22.52
C ARG A 135 17.33 -36.93 -21.33
N THR A 136 16.64 -37.80 -20.58
CA THR A 136 15.85 -37.39 -19.40
C THR A 136 16.74 -36.73 -18.33
N TYR A 137 17.95 -37.25 -18.13
CA TYR A 137 18.95 -36.67 -17.24
C TYR A 137 19.36 -35.26 -17.68
N ASN A 138 19.73 -35.09 -18.96
CA ASN A 138 20.09 -33.78 -19.51
C ASN A 138 18.92 -32.78 -19.44
N ASP A 139 17.70 -33.21 -19.82
CA ASP A 139 16.49 -32.39 -19.76
C ASP A 139 16.21 -31.91 -18.32
N THR A 140 16.48 -32.75 -17.32
CA THR A 140 16.32 -32.38 -15.90
C THR A 140 17.37 -31.35 -15.46
N LEU A 141 18.63 -31.52 -15.87
CA LEU A 141 19.69 -30.56 -15.59
C LEU A 141 19.42 -29.20 -16.24
N ASP A 142 18.98 -29.19 -17.51
CA ASP A 142 18.68 -27.96 -18.24
C ASP A 142 17.45 -27.25 -17.64
N ALA A 143 16.43 -28.01 -17.24
CA ALA A 143 15.26 -27.45 -16.53
C ALA A 143 15.65 -26.86 -15.18
N TYR A 144 16.51 -27.54 -14.42
CA TYR A 144 17.01 -27.05 -13.13
C TYR A 144 17.88 -25.80 -13.27
N GLU A 145 18.78 -25.77 -14.27
CA GLU A 145 19.60 -24.59 -14.57
C GLU A 145 18.71 -23.39 -14.89
N LYS A 146 17.73 -23.58 -15.80
CA LYS A 146 16.79 -22.53 -16.19
C LYS A 146 15.98 -22.01 -15.00
N LEU A 147 15.39 -22.91 -14.20
CA LEU A 147 14.60 -22.55 -13.03
C LEU A 147 15.44 -21.76 -12.01
N THR A 148 16.65 -22.24 -11.73
CA THR A 148 17.55 -21.60 -10.76
C THR A 148 18.00 -20.23 -11.25
N GLN A 149 18.26 -20.07 -12.55
CA GLN A 149 18.61 -18.79 -13.16
C GLN A 149 17.45 -17.80 -13.13
N GLU A 150 16.23 -18.23 -13.44
CA GLU A 150 15.03 -17.39 -13.34
C GLU A 150 14.79 -16.92 -11.90
N ALA A 151 14.96 -17.82 -10.94
CA ALA A 151 14.87 -17.50 -9.52
C ALA A 151 15.96 -16.53 -9.07
N LEU A 152 17.20 -16.68 -9.56
CA LEU A 152 18.31 -15.77 -9.27
C LEU A 152 18.00 -14.36 -9.80
N ASN A 153 17.48 -14.27 -11.02
CA ASN A 153 17.06 -13.01 -11.63
C ASN A 153 15.93 -12.36 -10.82
N ALA A 154 14.93 -13.14 -10.39
CA ALA A 154 13.81 -12.65 -9.59
C ALA A 154 14.26 -12.13 -8.21
N ALA A 155 15.13 -12.88 -7.51
CA ALA A 155 15.66 -12.46 -6.21
C ALA A 155 16.53 -11.19 -6.34
N THR A 156 17.34 -11.09 -7.40
CA THR A 156 18.14 -9.89 -7.70
C THR A 156 17.25 -8.68 -7.95
N LEU A 157 16.21 -8.84 -8.78
CA LEU A 157 15.24 -7.78 -9.06
C LEU A 157 14.54 -7.30 -7.78
N CYS A 158 14.14 -8.22 -6.90
CA CYS A 158 13.54 -7.86 -5.61
C CYS A 158 14.51 -7.05 -4.74
N ALA A 159 15.78 -7.44 -4.67
CA ALA A 159 16.80 -6.71 -3.91
C ALA A 159 17.00 -5.28 -4.46
N ASP A 160 17.09 -5.13 -5.78
CA ASP A 160 17.26 -3.84 -6.46
C ASP A 160 16.02 -2.94 -6.28
N GLN A 161 14.81 -3.50 -6.43
CA GLN A 161 13.56 -2.80 -6.17
C GLN A 161 13.48 -2.32 -4.72
N GLY A 162 13.92 -3.14 -3.75
CA GLY A 162 14.00 -2.75 -2.35
C GLY A 162 14.88 -1.52 -2.12
N ARG A 163 16.03 -1.44 -2.79
CA ARG A 163 16.92 -0.26 -2.72
C ARG A 163 16.27 0.97 -3.33
N ALA A 164 15.60 0.82 -4.48
CA ALA A 164 14.91 1.91 -5.15
C ALA A 164 13.76 2.46 -4.30
N ILE A 165 12.94 1.58 -3.71
CA ILE A 165 11.82 1.96 -2.83
C ILE A 165 12.32 2.64 -1.56
N GLU A 166 13.42 2.16 -0.96
CA GLU A 166 14.04 2.80 0.21
C GLU A 166 14.48 4.24 -0.10
N ALA A 167 15.17 4.44 -1.24
CA ALA A 167 15.62 5.76 -1.65
C ALA A 167 14.46 6.72 -1.98
N ASP A 168 13.47 6.25 -2.77
CA ASP A 168 12.30 7.04 -3.17
C ASP A 168 11.43 7.41 -1.95
N THR A 169 11.17 6.44 -1.06
CA THR A 169 10.37 6.68 0.15
C THR A 169 11.05 7.70 1.07
N ARG A 170 12.38 7.64 1.20
CA ARG A 170 13.14 8.63 1.98
C ARG A 170 12.98 10.04 1.41
N LEU A 171 13.09 10.21 0.10
CA LEU A 171 12.94 11.51 -0.56
C LEU A 171 11.52 12.04 -0.39
N LYS A 172 10.50 11.22 -0.68
CA LYS A 172 9.09 11.59 -0.51
C LYS A 172 8.74 11.95 0.93
N ALA A 173 9.26 11.21 1.91
CA ALA A 173 9.06 11.51 3.33
C ALA A 173 9.63 12.89 3.71
N VAL A 174 10.84 13.23 3.22
CA VAL A 174 11.45 14.55 3.42
C VAL A 174 10.61 15.65 2.77
N GLU A 175 10.13 15.44 1.54
CA GLU A 175 9.27 16.40 0.85
C GLU A 175 7.95 16.64 1.57
N ILE A 176 7.30 15.57 2.05
CA ILE A 176 6.05 15.66 2.82
C ILE A 176 6.28 16.44 4.11
N LEU A 177 7.36 16.13 4.86
CA LEU A 177 7.70 16.85 6.09
C LEU A 177 7.95 18.34 5.82
N ALA A 178 8.72 18.67 4.78
CA ALA A 178 8.97 20.06 4.41
C ALA A 178 7.68 20.82 4.04
N LYS A 179 6.75 20.16 3.32
CA LYS A 179 5.44 20.75 3.00
C LYS A 179 4.57 20.92 4.25
N LEU A 180 4.62 19.98 5.20
CA LEU A 180 3.93 20.07 6.49
C LEU A 180 4.53 21.16 7.40
N ASP A 181 5.84 21.43 7.30
CA ASP A 181 6.52 22.54 8.00
C ASP A 181 6.17 23.90 7.41
N ALA A 182 5.95 23.97 6.11
CA ALA A 182 5.55 25.20 5.43
C ALA A 182 4.07 25.58 5.67
N LEU A 183 3.24 24.64 6.14
CA LEU A 183 1.85 24.92 6.49
C LEU A 183 1.79 25.83 7.73
N LYS A 184 1.24 27.04 7.55
CA LYS A 184 0.89 27.90 8.67
C LYS A 184 -0.40 27.41 9.32
N ALA A 185 -0.30 26.82 10.52
CA ALA A 185 -1.46 26.47 11.32
C ALA A 185 -2.27 27.73 11.68
N GLN A 186 -3.57 27.72 11.40
CA GLN A 186 -4.48 28.84 11.68
C GLN A 186 -5.24 28.64 13.00
N GLY A 187 -5.21 27.43 13.57
CA GLY A 187 -5.81 27.13 14.86
C GLY A 187 -5.37 25.77 15.43
N ALA A 188 -5.90 25.44 16.62
CA ALA A 188 -5.54 24.22 17.35
C ALA A 188 -5.83 22.93 16.57
N ILE A 189 -6.87 22.91 15.73
CA ILE A 189 -7.21 21.74 14.90
C ILE A 189 -6.13 21.49 13.85
N ASP A 190 -5.65 22.54 13.16
CA ASP A 190 -4.58 22.41 12.17
C ASP A 190 -3.31 21.86 12.81
N VAL A 191 -2.95 22.34 14.02
CA VAL A 191 -1.79 21.85 14.77
C VAL A 191 -1.89 20.35 14.99
N VAL A 192 -3.06 19.87 15.47
CA VAL A 192 -3.28 18.44 15.74
C VAL A 192 -3.18 17.61 14.46
N LEU A 193 -3.79 18.06 13.36
CA LEU A 193 -3.75 17.32 12.10
C LEU A 193 -2.36 17.30 11.47
N ILE A 194 -1.64 18.41 11.51
CA ILE A 194 -0.25 18.51 11.04
C ILE A 194 0.65 17.57 11.86
N GLU A 195 0.52 17.57 13.19
CA GLU A 195 1.28 16.65 14.06
C GLU A 195 0.95 15.18 13.80
N ALA A 196 -0.33 14.86 13.59
CA ALA A 196 -0.75 13.51 13.23
C ALA A 196 -0.13 13.05 11.90
N ALA A 197 -0.15 13.91 10.88
CA ALA A 197 0.49 13.62 9.59
C ALA A 197 2.01 13.44 9.73
N ARG A 198 2.69 14.29 10.50
CA ARG A 198 4.13 14.12 10.80
C ARG A 198 4.43 12.76 11.42
N LYS A 199 3.64 12.34 12.41
CA LYS A 199 3.79 11.03 13.05
C LYS A 199 3.61 9.89 12.04
N LYS A 200 2.61 9.96 11.16
CA LYS A 200 2.43 8.96 10.09
C LYS A 200 3.66 8.86 9.18
N VAL A 201 4.27 10.00 8.81
CA VAL A 201 5.49 10.01 8.00
C VAL A 201 6.69 9.41 8.74
N GLN A 202 6.82 9.68 10.04
CA GLN A 202 7.85 9.03 10.88
C GLN A 202 7.67 7.52 10.95
N PHE A 203 6.43 7.04 11.05
CA PHE A 203 6.13 5.60 10.98
C PHE A 203 6.49 5.00 9.62
N ILE A 204 6.25 5.70 8.51
CA ILE A 204 6.70 5.28 7.17
C ILE A 204 8.23 5.10 7.14
N GLN A 205 8.99 6.03 7.73
CA GLN A 205 10.45 5.93 7.79
C GLN A 205 10.88 4.72 8.62
N LEU A 206 10.21 4.44 9.74
CA LEU A 206 10.45 3.25 10.56
C LEU A 206 10.12 1.95 9.82
N ASP A 207 8.98 1.90 9.12
CA ASP A 207 8.56 0.76 8.30
C ASP A 207 9.57 0.49 7.17
N THR A 208 10.13 1.54 6.58
CA THR A 208 11.20 1.43 5.58
C THR A 208 12.46 0.79 6.20
N MET A 209 12.90 1.27 7.38
CA MET A 209 14.07 0.73 8.07
C MET A 209 13.88 -0.71 8.57
N THR A 210 12.65 -1.11 8.87
CA THR A 210 12.38 -2.43 9.45
C THR A 210 11.93 -3.42 8.39
N ARG A 211 10.79 -3.18 7.74
CA ARG A 211 10.13 -4.12 6.84
C ARG A 211 10.82 -4.20 5.48
N ILE A 212 11.15 -3.04 4.87
CA ILE A 212 11.78 -3.02 3.55
C ILE A 212 13.22 -3.53 3.62
N GLN A 213 14.02 -3.03 4.57
CA GLN A 213 15.40 -3.49 4.72
C GLN A 213 15.48 -4.99 5.06
N THR A 214 14.58 -5.50 5.92
CA THR A 214 14.52 -6.95 6.21
C THR A 214 14.15 -7.75 4.96
N THR A 215 13.12 -7.32 4.22
CA THR A 215 12.68 -8.00 3.00
C THR A 215 13.76 -7.98 1.92
N ARG A 216 14.44 -6.84 1.74
CA ARG A 216 15.61 -6.70 0.87
C ARG A 216 16.75 -7.62 1.30
N GLY A 217 17.08 -7.66 2.60
CA GLY A 217 18.12 -8.54 3.13
C GLY A 217 17.83 -10.01 2.84
N ASN A 218 16.58 -10.45 3.01
CA ASN A 218 16.17 -11.80 2.65
C ASN A 218 16.32 -12.09 1.15
N ALA A 219 16.05 -11.09 0.29
CA ALA A 219 16.27 -11.23 -1.15
C ALA A 219 17.76 -11.34 -1.50
N GLU A 220 18.61 -10.51 -0.89
CA GLU A 220 20.07 -10.56 -1.03
C GLU A 220 20.63 -11.91 -0.56
N ASP A 221 20.09 -12.49 0.51
CA ASP A 221 20.47 -13.84 0.96
C ASP A 221 19.98 -14.93 0.00
N GLY A 222 18.80 -14.76 -0.61
CA GLY A 222 18.33 -15.60 -1.71
C GLY A 222 19.28 -15.60 -2.91
N VAL A 223 19.78 -14.42 -3.30
CA VAL A 223 20.80 -14.27 -4.35
C VAL A 223 22.07 -15.02 -4.00
N LYS A 224 22.61 -14.83 -2.78
CA LYS A 224 23.82 -15.53 -2.32
C LYS A 224 23.67 -17.05 -2.33
N ARG A 225 22.47 -17.55 -2.05
CA ARG A 225 22.17 -18.99 -2.08
C ARG A 225 22.06 -19.53 -3.51
N LEU A 226 21.36 -18.82 -4.39
CA LEU A 226 21.08 -19.28 -5.76
C LEU A 226 22.28 -19.18 -6.70
N GLN A 227 23.13 -18.17 -6.53
CA GLN A 227 24.29 -17.94 -7.39
C GLN A 227 25.22 -19.17 -7.51
N PRO A 228 25.66 -19.83 -6.42
CA PRO A 228 26.44 -21.06 -6.54
C PRO A 228 25.66 -22.23 -7.14
N MET A 229 24.33 -22.29 -6.96
CA MET A 229 23.49 -23.35 -7.52
C MET A 229 23.43 -23.27 -9.05
N VAL A 230 23.27 -22.06 -9.60
CA VAL A 230 23.35 -21.82 -11.06
C VAL A 230 24.72 -22.23 -11.60
N LEU A 231 25.80 -21.78 -10.96
CA LEU A 231 27.16 -22.11 -11.39
C LEU A 231 27.39 -23.63 -11.40
N LYS A 232 26.91 -24.34 -10.38
CA LYS A 232 27.00 -25.79 -10.29
C LYS A 232 26.19 -26.48 -11.41
N ALA A 233 24.98 -26.00 -11.70
CA ALA A 233 24.14 -26.54 -12.77
C ALA A 233 24.78 -26.32 -14.16
N ALA A 234 25.28 -25.11 -14.42
CA ALA A 234 25.96 -24.78 -15.67
C ALA A 234 27.25 -25.60 -15.88
N GLN A 235 27.96 -25.94 -14.81
CA GLN A 235 29.15 -26.78 -14.84
C GLN A 235 28.86 -28.29 -14.83
N ALA A 236 27.60 -28.71 -14.66
CA ALA A 236 27.25 -30.12 -14.65
C ALA A 236 27.51 -30.73 -16.04
N GLN A 237 28.11 -31.93 -16.03
CA GLN A 237 28.43 -32.65 -17.26
C GLN A 237 27.16 -33.23 -17.87
N ARG A 238 26.88 -32.87 -19.12
CA ARG A 238 25.83 -33.49 -19.96
C ARG A 238 26.38 -34.80 -20.51
N ILE A 239 25.48 -35.75 -20.74
CA ILE A 239 25.81 -37.07 -21.30
C ILE A 239 25.41 -37.08 -22.77
N ASP A 240 26.37 -37.37 -23.65
CA ASP A 240 26.17 -37.51 -25.10
C ASP A 240 25.62 -38.90 -25.47
#